data_AF-A0A7Z9ZG01-F1
#
_entry.id   AF-A0A7Z9ZG01-F1
#
_cell.length_a   1.000
_cell.length_b   1.000
_cell.length_c   1.000
_cell.angle_alpha   90.00
_cell.angle_beta   90.00
_cell.angle_gamma   90.00
#
_symmetry.space_group_name_H-M   'P 1'
#
loop_
_entity.id
_entity.type
_entity.pdbx_description
1 polymer ?
#
loop_
_entity_poly.entity_id
_entity_poly.type
_entity_poly.pdbx_seq_one_letter_code
_entity_poly.pdbx_strand_id
1 'polypeptide(L)'
;MPNFIDKLTLRVGEKADRLSETLRREAQAREEALRQLLTQHWHELPSDLEATDQRPAYAVDGSLRRASLANGATLFVAQALLMGEEIEESDVEVEILRGSTPRASVERFADLLLQRLEVGLARQHVTRIPEGGVLFLDGALYGQLPQLYPLTIEGVPYPLPDEILDAYLQLF
;
A
#
# COMPACT_ATOMS: atom_id res chain seq x y z
N MET A 1 20.19 14.44 -22.27
CA MET A 1 20.88 14.25 -20.97
C MET A 1 21.95 13.15 -21.06
N PRO A 2 23.05 13.32 -21.82
CA PRO A 2 23.94 12.18 -22.11
C PRO A 2 24.96 11.86 -21.01
N ASN A 3 25.06 12.67 -19.95
CA ASN A 3 26.16 12.57 -18.96
C ASN A 3 25.66 12.63 -17.51
N PHE A 4 24.36 12.39 -17.27
CA PHE A 4 23.85 12.31 -15.90
C PHE A 4 24.19 10.94 -15.28
N ILE A 5 23.92 9.86 -16.00
CA ILE A 5 24.17 8.48 -15.53
C ILE A 5 25.66 8.28 -15.26
N ASP A 6 26.54 8.71 -16.16
CA ASP A 6 28.00 8.57 -15.96
C ASP A 6 28.50 9.35 -14.74
N LYS A 7 28.03 10.59 -14.57
CA LYS A 7 28.34 11.40 -13.38
C LYS A 7 27.76 10.80 -12.10
N LEU A 8 26.55 10.25 -12.15
CA LEU A 8 25.93 9.58 -11.02
C LEU A 8 26.75 8.36 -10.61
N THR A 9 27.10 7.49 -11.57
CA THR A 9 27.94 6.31 -11.35
C THR A 9 29.29 6.70 -10.75
N LEU A 10 29.95 7.73 -11.30
CA LEU A 10 31.21 8.24 -10.74
C LEU A 10 31.04 8.73 -9.29
N ARG A 11 30.00 9.53 -9.01
CA ARG A 11 29.75 10.06 -7.66
C ARG A 11 29.34 8.99 -6.65
N VAL A 12 28.62 7.96 -7.08
CA VAL A 12 28.31 6.79 -6.25
C VAL A 12 29.58 6.02 -5.96
N GLY A 13 30.44 5.80 -6.97
CA GLY A 13 31.76 5.17 -6.80
C GLY A 13 32.67 5.93 -5.83
N GLU A 14 32.80 7.26 -6.00
CA GLU A 14 33.57 8.14 -5.11
C GLU A 14 33.10 8.09 -3.65
N LYS A 15 31.82 7.77 -3.42
CA LYS A 15 31.21 7.73 -2.08
C LYS A 15 30.91 6.31 -1.63
N ALA A 16 31.36 5.28 -2.35
CA ALA A 16 30.93 3.91 -2.15
C ALA A 16 31.16 3.44 -0.71
N ASP A 17 32.34 3.72 -0.13
CA ASP A 17 32.67 3.34 1.24
C ASP A 17 31.73 4.00 2.26
N ARG A 18 31.56 5.33 2.17
CA ARG A 18 30.65 6.10 3.03
C ARG A 18 29.19 5.65 2.89
N LEU A 19 28.73 5.37 1.67
CA LEU A 19 27.37 4.88 1.43
C LEU A 19 27.20 3.45 1.98
N SER A 20 28.24 2.62 1.86
CA SER A 20 28.26 1.26 2.39
C SER A 20 28.29 1.22 3.92
N GLU A 21 28.87 2.22 4.58
CA GLU A 21 28.76 2.37 6.05
C GLU A 21 27.31 2.57 6.52
N THR A 22 26.46 3.16 5.66
CA THR A 22 25.02 3.31 5.93
C THR A 22 24.27 2.02 5.62
N LEU A 23 24.70 1.30 4.58
CA LEU A 23 24.19 -0.01 4.18
C LEU A 23 25.00 -1.14 4.85
N ARG A 24 25.10 -1.13 6.18
CA ARG A 24 25.86 -2.15 6.92
C ARG A 24 25.37 -3.54 6.55
N ARG A 25 26.26 -4.37 5.99
CA ARG A 25 26.01 -5.79 5.70
C ARG A 25 26.06 -6.68 6.94
N GLU A 26 26.76 -6.22 7.97
CA GLU A 26 26.88 -6.95 9.24
C GLU A 26 25.67 -6.61 10.09
N ALA A 27 24.78 -7.59 10.27
CA ALA A 27 23.73 -7.46 11.24
C ALA A 27 24.36 -7.41 12.65
N GLN A 28 23.84 -6.49 13.47
CA GLN A 28 24.45 -6.06 14.73
C GLN A 28 24.58 -7.23 15.73
N ALA A 29 25.25 -7.00 16.85
CA ALA A 29 25.35 -7.93 18.00
C ALA A 29 24.02 -8.53 18.51
N ARG A 30 22.86 -8.05 18.03
CA ARG A 30 21.53 -8.57 18.34
C ARG A 30 21.00 -9.59 17.31
N GLU A 31 21.72 -9.86 16.23
CA GLU A 31 21.30 -10.80 15.19
C GLU A 31 21.17 -12.22 15.75
N GLU A 32 22.11 -12.65 16.59
CA GLU A 32 22.05 -13.98 17.20
C GLU A 32 20.83 -14.13 18.11
N ALA A 33 20.51 -13.11 18.92
CA ALA A 33 19.30 -13.09 19.73
C ALA A 33 18.03 -13.08 18.87
N LEU A 34 18.00 -12.32 17.78
CA LEU A 34 16.88 -12.29 16.84
C LEU A 34 16.72 -13.63 16.13
N ARG A 35 17.82 -14.24 15.69
CA ARG A 35 17.84 -15.56 15.06
C ARG A 35 17.29 -16.62 16.02
N GLN A 36 17.76 -16.64 17.25
CA GLN A 36 17.26 -17.58 18.26
C GLN A 36 15.76 -17.39 18.50
N LEU A 37 15.31 -16.15 18.61
CA LEU A 37 13.89 -15.83 18.79
C LEU A 37 13.06 -16.28 17.57
N LEU A 38 13.54 -15.99 16.35
CA LEU A 38 12.87 -16.44 15.12
C LEU A 38 12.82 -17.96 15.05
N THR A 39 13.92 -18.67 15.26
CA THR A 39 13.94 -20.15 15.21
C THR A 39 13.03 -20.78 16.27
N GLN A 40 12.89 -20.18 17.46
CA GLN A 40 12.00 -20.67 18.51
C GLN A 40 10.51 -20.49 18.18
N HIS A 41 10.17 -19.49 17.37
CA HIS A 41 8.79 -19.15 17.02
C HIS A 41 8.43 -19.42 15.56
N TRP A 42 9.39 -19.86 14.75
CA TRP A 42 9.17 -20.26 13.36
C TRP A 42 8.63 -21.67 13.33
N HIS A 43 7.41 -21.83 12.84
CA HIS A 43 6.80 -23.12 12.63
C HIS A 43 6.77 -23.42 11.14
N GLU A 44 7.18 -24.63 10.77
CA GLU A 44 6.99 -25.10 9.39
C GLU A 44 5.50 -25.13 9.07
N LEU A 45 5.16 -24.82 7.82
CA LEU A 45 3.79 -25.00 7.33
C LEU A 45 3.40 -26.48 7.50
N PRO A 46 2.22 -26.79 8.07
CA PRO A 46 1.81 -28.17 8.28
C PRO A 46 1.81 -28.95 6.96
N SER A 47 2.53 -30.08 6.93
CA SER A 47 2.67 -30.92 5.73
C SER A 47 1.40 -31.69 5.37
N ASP A 48 0.46 -31.75 6.30
CA ASP A 48 -0.87 -32.36 6.23
C ASP A 48 -1.96 -31.34 5.88
N LEU A 49 -1.59 -30.14 5.42
CA LEU A 49 -2.48 -29.30 4.63
C LEU A 49 -2.80 -30.01 3.30
N GLU A 50 -3.56 -31.10 3.37
CA GLU A 50 -4.30 -31.57 2.21
C GLU A 50 -5.15 -30.39 1.74
N ALA A 51 -5.23 -30.19 0.42
CA ALA A 51 -6.12 -29.22 -0.22
C ALA A 51 -7.59 -29.66 -0.05
N THR A 52 -7.98 -29.87 1.20
CA THR A 52 -9.33 -30.14 1.66
C THR A 52 -10.07 -28.82 1.51
N ASP A 53 -10.93 -28.80 0.50
CA ASP A 53 -11.71 -27.67 0.02
C ASP A 53 -10.87 -26.44 -0.35
N GLN A 54 -10.42 -26.38 -1.61
CA GLN A 54 -9.88 -25.15 -2.19
C GLN A 54 -10.91 -24.03 -1.99
N ARG A 55 -10.61 -23.13 -1.06
CA ARG A 55 -11.44 -21.97 -0.79
C ARG A 55 -11.24 -20.97 -1.94
N PRO A 56 -12.32 -20.48 -2.56
CA PRO A 56 -12.22 -19.42 -3.56
C PRO A 56 -11.47 -18.22 -2.97
N ALA A 57 -10.39 -17.82 -3.64
CA ALA A 57 -9.53 -16.74 -3.20
C ALA A 57 -9.73 -15.51 -4.07
N TYR A 58 -9.87 -14.37 -3.41
CA TYR A 58 -10.04 -13.06 -4.02
C TYR A 58 -9.01 -12.12 -3.46
N ALA A 59 -8.45 -11.23 -4.27
CA ALA A 59 -7.50 -10.23 -3.83
C ALA A 59 -7.92 -8.86 -4.35
N VAL A 60 -7.71 -7.84 -3.52
CA VAL A 60 -7.81 -6.43 -3.92
C VAL A 60 -6.46 -5.77 -3.77
N ASP A 61 -6.03 -5.11 -4.84
CA ASP A 61 -4.83 -4.30 -4.88
C ASP A 61 -5.09 -3.07 -5.75
N GLY A 62 -4.32 -2.01 -5.53
CA GLY A 62 -4.48 -0.76 -6.22
C GLY A 62 -3.16 -0.15 -6.65
N SER A 63 -3.28 0.85 -7.53
CA SER A 63 -2.14 1.64 -7.95
C SER A 63 -2.56 3.08 -8.15
N LEU A 64 -1.62 3.99 -7.87
CA LEU A 64 -1.87 5.41 -7.98
C LEU A 64 -0.71 6.10 -8.71
N ARG A 65 -1.07 6.97 -9.66
CA ARG A 65 -0.14 7.84 -10.36
C ARG A 65 -0.44 9.31 -10.09
N ARG A 66 0.64 10.09 -9.98
CA ARG A 66 0.59 11.54 -9.75
C ARG A 66 1.25 12.27 -10.90
N ALA A 67 0.69 13.41 -11.29
CA ALA A 67 1.27 14.33 -12.26
C ALA A 67 1.21 15.77 -11.73
N SER A 68 2.36 16.45 -11.69
CA SER A 68 2.43 17.88 -11.37
C SER A 68 2.11 18.69 -12.62
N LEU A 69 1.15 19.61 -12.50
CA LEU A 69 0.71 20.49 -13.58
C LEU A 69 1.47 21.82 -13.56
N ALA A 70 1.48 22.54 -14.69
CA ALA A 70 2.22 23.80 -14.84
C ALA A 70 1.76 24.92 -13.90
N ASN A 71 0.52 24.87 -13.43
CA ASN A 71 -0.04 25.82 -12.45
C ASN A 71 0.24 25.40 -10.98
N GLY A 72 1.10 24.40 -10.77
CA GLY A 72 1.44 23.87 -9.45
C GLY A 72 0.45 22.85 -8.89
N ALA A 73 -0.71 22.66 -9.50
CA ALA A 73 -1.68 21.65 -9.07
C ALA A 73 -1.13 20.22 -9.25
N THR A 74 -1.65 19.29 -8.47
CA THR A 74 -1.30 17.86 -8.57
C THR A 74 -2.53 17.07 -8.99
N LEU A 75 -2.45 16.40 -10.14
CA LEU A 75 -3.43 15.44 -10.62
C LEU A 75 -3.09 14.04 -10.09
N PHE A 76 -4.11 13.33 -9.64
CA PHE A 76 -4.06 11.96 -9.18
C PHE A 76 -4.94 11.11 -10.09
N VAL A 77 -4.45 9.93 -10.44
CA VAL A 77 -5.23 8.88 -11.08
C VAL A 77 -4.97 7.62 -10.26
N ALA A 78 -5.98 7.17 -9.55
CA ALA A 78 -5.95 5.94 -8.75
C ALA A 78 -6.84 4.88 -9.43
N GLN A 79 -6.41 3.63 -9.36
CA GLN A 79 -7.22 2.49 -9.77
C GLN A 79 -7.09 1.38 -8.73
N ALA A 80 -8.16 0.62 -8.52
CA ALA A 80 -8.15 -0.62 -7.74
C ALA A 80 -8.71 -1.76 -8.60
N LEU A 81 -8.22 -2.97 -8.34
CA LEU A 81 -8.63 -4.19 -9.02
C LEU A 81 -8.93 -5.25 -7.97
N LEU A 82 -10.14 -5.81 -8.04
CA LEU A 82 -10.54 -7.00 -7.34
C LEU A 82 -10.52 -8.16 -8.33
N MET A 83 -9.81 -9.23 -7.98
CA MET A 83 -9.68 -10.40 -8.83
C MET A 83 -9.78 -11.69 -8.00
N GLY A 84 -10.52 -12.67 -8.52
CA GLY A 84 -10.60 -14.02 -7.98
C GLY A 84 -11.44 -14.92 -8.89
N GLU A 85 -11.88 -16.07 -8.39
CA GLU A 85 -12.68 -17.01 -9.18
C GLU A 85 -13.95 -16.35 -9.72
N GLU A 86 -14.02 -16.20 -11.05
CA GLU A 86 -15.12 -15.63 -11.82
C GLU A 86 -15.47 -14.16 -11.51
N ILE A 87 -14.67 -13.48 -10.69
CA ILE A 87 -14.85 -12.06 -10.38
C ILE A 87 -13.60 -11.29 -10.79
N GLU A 88 -13.79 -10.34 -11.68
CA GLU A 88 -12.80 -9.34 -12.07
C GLU A 88 -13.51 -8.00 -12.15
N GLU A 89 -13.22 -7.11 -11.20
CA GLU A 89 -13.90 -5.82 -11.04
C GLU A 89 -12.86 -4.75 -10.77
N SER A 90 -13.10 -3.54 -11.29
CA SER A 90 -12.16 -2.44 -11.10
C SER A 90 -12.88 -1.14 -10.84
N ASP A 91 -12.21 -0.24 -10.14
CA ASP A 91 -12.68 1.13 -9.92
C ASP A 91 -11.54 2.12 -10.16
N VAL A 92 -11.89 3.33 -10.59
CA VAL A 92 -10.94 4.39 -10.96
C VAL A 92 -11.43 5.72 -10.41
N GLU A 93 -10.52 6.43 -9.77
CA GLU A 93 -10.79 7.75 -9.20
C GLU A 93 -9.76 8.76 -9.72
N VAL A 94 -10.25 9.96 -10.05
CA VAL A 94 -9.42 11.04 -10.61
C VAL A 94 -9.63 12.31 -9.81
N GLU A 95 -8.53 12.81 -9.25
CA GLU A 95 -8.58 13.92 -8.30
C GLU A 95 -7.54 14.98 -8.62
N ILE A 96 -7.84 16.23 -8.28
CA ILE A 96 -6.90 17.33 -8.46
C ILE A 96 -6.80 18.19 -7.20
N LEU A 97 -5.59 18.28 -6.66
CA LEU A 97 -5.29 19.18 -5.55
C LEU A 97 -4.66 20.47 -6.06
N ARG A 98 -5.03 21.58 -5.42
CA ARG A 98 -4.49 22.91 -5.74
C ARG A 98 -3.00 22.97 -5.45
N GLY A 99 -2.27 23.80 -6.19
CA GLY A 99 -0.82 23.96 -5.98
C GLY A 99 -0.42 24.63 -4.66
N SER A 100 -1.37 25.23 -3.95
CA SER A 100 -1.18 25.74 -2.59
C SER A 100 -1.21 24.64 -1.52
N THR A 101 -1.55 23.39 -1.88
CA THR A 101 -1.65 22.28 -0.92
C THR A 101 -0.26 21.88 -0.40
N PRO A 102 -0.05 21.80 0.93
CA PRO A 102 1.23 21.37 1.48
C PRO A 102 1.63 19.98 0.98
N ARG A 103 2.91 19.77 0.68
CA ARG A 103 3.42 18.50 0.15
C ARG A 103 3.07 17.28 1.02
N ALA A 104 3.19 17.41 2.34
CA ALA A 104 2.83 16.34 3.27
C ALA A 104 1.34 15.95 3.16
N SER A 105 0.46 16.93 2.94
CA SER A 105 -0.97 16.68 2.71
C SER A 105 -1.24 16.03 1.36
N VAL A 106 -0.49 16.39 0.31
CA VAL A 106 -0.56 15.77 -1.03
C VAL A 106 -0.14 14.29 -0.97
N GLU A 107 0.95 13.97 -0.27
CA GLU A 107 1.43 12.59 -0.10
C GLU A 107 0.39 11.76 0.68
N ARG A 108 -0.08 12.29 1.80
CA ARG A 108 -1.08 11.61 2.62
C ARG A 108 -2.43 11.42 1.94
N PHE A 109 -2.86 12.41 1.15
CA PHE A 109 -4.07 12.28 0.33
C PHE A 109 -3.93 11.15 -0.68
N ALA A 110 -2.76 10.96 -1.28
CA ALA A 110 -2.51 9.86 -2.20
C ALA A 110 -2.74 8.51 -1.51
N ASP A 111 -2.15 8.32 -0.33
CA ASP A 111 -2.25 7.07 0.42
C ASP A 111 -3.71 6.77 0.82
N LEU A 112 -4.43 7.78 1.32
CA LEU A 112 -5.83 7.64 1.70
C LEU A 112 -6.76 7.44 0.49
N LEU A 113 -6.49 8.09 -0.64
CA LEU A 113 -7.27 7.92 -1.86
C LEU A 113 -7.18 6.48 -2.38
N LEU A 114 -5.97 5.93 -2.40
CA LEU A 114 -5.74 4.55 -2.83
C LEU A 114 -6.41 3.56 -1.88
N GLN A 115 -6.22 3.74 -0.58
CA GLN A 115 -6.81 2.87 0.44
C GLN A 115 -8.36 2.91 0.41
N ARG A 116 -8.94 4.10 0.23
CA ARG A 116 -10.40 4.25 0.05
C ARG A 116 -10.89 3.43 -1.14
N LEU A 117 -10.17 3.47 -2.26
CA LEU A 117 -10.56 2.77 -3.47
C LEU A 117 -10.48 1.24 -3.29
N GLU A 118 -9.39 0.75 -2.69
CA GLU A 118 -9.20 -0.68 -2.40
C GLU A 118 -10.27 -1.22 -1.45
N VAL A 119 -10.46 -0.58 -0.29
CA VAL A 119 -11.42 -1.03 0.72
C VAL A 119 -12.86 -0.82 0.24
N GLY A 120 -13.10 0.25 -0.53
CA GLY A 120 -14.39 0.52 -1.16
C GLY A 120 -14.79 -0.57 -2.16
N LEU A 121 -13.86 -0.96 -3.04
CA LEU A 121 -14.06 -2.03 -4.02
C LEU A 121 -14.28 -3.38 -3.34
N ALA A 122 -13.46 -3.69 -2.33
CA ALA A 122 -13.66 -4.86 -1.48
C ALA A 122 -15.08 -4.91 -0.89
N ARG A 123 -15.50 -3.83 -0.24
CA ARG A 123 -16.82 -3.71 0.39
C ARG A 123 -17.97 -3.87 -0.60
N GLN A 124 -17.86 -3.26 -1.78
CA GLN A 124 -18.92 -3.31 -2.79
C GLN A 124 -19.16 -4.73 -3.33
N HIS A 125 -18.13 -5.56 -3.38
CA HIS A 125 -18.18 -6.88 -4.00
C HIS A 125 -18.08 -8.05 -3.03
N VAL A 126 -17.88 -7.80 -1.73
CA VAL A 126 -17.78 -8.86 -0.71
C VAL A 126 -19.00 -9.78 -0.69
N THR A 127 -20.20 -9.27 -1.00
CA THR A 127 -21.43 -10.08 -1.04
C THR A 127 -21.51 -11.02 -2.24
N ARG A 128 -20.62 -10.87 -3.23
CA ARG A 128 -20.48 -11.79 -4.38
C ARG A 128 -19.47 -12.90 -4.11
N ILE A 129 -18.66 -12.79 -3.05
CA ILE A 129 -17.74 -13.84 -2.63
C ILE A 129 -18.56 -14.98 -2.02
N PRO A 130 -18.39 -16.23 -2.49
CA PRO A 130 -19.14 -17.37 -1.97
C PRO A 130 -18.81 -17.63 -0.50
N GLU A 131 -19.73 -18.29 0.19
CA GLU A 131 -19.53 -18.70 1.59
C GLU A 131 -18.25 -19.55 1.72
N GLY A 132 -17.40 -19.21 2.69
CA GLY A 132 -16.11 -19.86 2.88
C GLY A 132 -14.97 -19.34 1.99
N GLY A 133 -15.24 -18.40 1.08
CA GLY A 133 -14.22 -17.68 0.31
C GLY A 133 -13.32 -16.80 1.19
N VAL A 134 -12.14 -16.47 0.67
CA VAL A 134 -11.14 -15.65 1.36
C VAL A 134 -10.84 -14.41 0.52
N LEU A 135 -10.95 -13.23 1.16
CA LEU A 135 -10.56 -11.95 0.56
C LEU A 135 -9.23 -11.48 1.16
N PHE A 136 -8.23 -11.31 0.31
CA PHE A 136 -6.93 -10.72 0.61
C PHE A 136 -6.97 -9.22 0.30
N LEU A 137 -6.57 -8.40 1.26
CA LEU A 137 -6.38 -6.96 1.08
C LEU A 137 -4.88 -6.68 1.19
N ASP A 138 -4.34 -5.88 0.28
CA ASP A 138 -2.94 -5.49 0.39
C ASP A 138 -2.71 -4.52 1.57
N GLY A 139 -1.63 -4.75 2.29
CA GLY A 139 -1.24 -4.00 3.48
C GLY A 139 -1.60 -4.63 4.83
N ALA A 140 -1.17 -3.96 5.89
CA ALA A 140 -1.36 -4.41 7.26
C ALA A 140 -2.39 -3.54 7.97
N LEU A 141 -3.49 -4.14 8.43
CA LEU A 141 -4.55 -3.45 9.16
C LEU A 141 -4.00 -2.61 10.33
N TYR A 142 -3.07 -3.19 11.11
CA TYR A 142 -2.41 -2.50 12.23
C TYR A 142 -1.48 -1.35 11.81
N GLY A 143 -0.95 -1.37 10.59
CA GLY A 143 -0.18 -0.25 10.04
C GLY A 143 -1.09 0.87 9.52
N GLN A 144 -2.25 0.52 9.01
CA GLN A 144 -3.18 1.43 8.34
C GLN A 144 -4.13 2.16 9.31
N LEU A 145 -4.77 1.46 10.24
CA LEU A 145 -5.79 2.05 11.13
C LEU A 145 -5.26 3.20 12.01
N PRO A 146 -4.07 3.13 12.63
CA PRO A 146 -3.54 4.24 13.43
C PRO A 146 -3.26 5.52 12.61
N GLN A 147 -3.19 5.41 11.29
CA GLN A 147 -2.89 6.53 10.38
C GLN A 147 -4.16 7.25 9.88
N LEU A 148 -5.35 6.78 10.25
CA LEU A 148 -6.65 7.38 9.90
C LEU A 148 -7.00 8.61 10.77
N TYR A 149 -6.02 9.47 11.10
CA TYR A 149 -6.29 10.74 11.77
C TYR A 149 -6.95 11.74 10.78
N PRO A 150 -7.65 12.79 11.24
CA PRO A 150 -8.29 13.74 10.33
C PRO A 150 -7.31 14.35 9.31
N LEU A 151 -7.75 14.46 8.06
CA LEU A 151 -7.07 15.19 6.99
C LEU A 151 -8.07 16.17 6.39
N THR A 152 -7.81 17.46 6.54
CA THR A 152 -8.63 18.52 5.92
C THR A 152 -7.84 19.16 4.80
N ILE A 153 -8.33 19.02 3.57
CA ILE A 153 -7.77 19.67 2.39
C ILE A 153 -8.88 20.50 1.75
N GLU A 154 -8.59 21.77 1.49
CA GLU A 154 -9.54 22.67 0.85
C GLU A 154 -9.92 22.13 -0.54
N GLY A 155 -11.22 21.96 -0.77
CA GLY A 155 -11.75 21.44 -2.05
C GLY A 155 -11.91 19.93 -2.12
N VAL A 156 -11.49 19.17 -1.10
CA VAL A 156 -11.82 17.75 -0.94
C VAL A 156 -13.04 17.65 -0.01
N PRO A 157 -14.23 17.26 -0.50
CA PRO A 157 -15.46 17.43 0.26
C PRO A 157 -15.74 16.31 1.28
N TYR A 158 -14.95 15.23 1.27
CA TYR A 158 -15.16 14.05 2.11
C TYR A 158 -14.04 13.80 3.11
N PRO A 159 -14.38 13.37 4.35
CA PRO A 159 -13.41 12.89 5.30
C PRO A 159 -12.96 11.47 4.92
N LEU A 160 -11.98 11.36 4.01
CA LEU A 160 -11.41 10.08 3.57
C LEU A 160 -11.12 9.10 4.73
N PRO A 161 -10.55 9.52 5.88
CA PRO A 161 -10.30 8.60 7.00
C PRO A 161 -11.56 7.94 7.57
N ASP A 162 -12.66 8.70 7.67
CA ASP A 162 -13.92 8.20 8.22
C ASP A 162 -14.57 7.23 7.24
N GLU A 163 -14.56 7.55 5.94
CA GLU A 163 -15.09 6.64 4.90
C GLU A 163 -14.34 5.30 4.86
N ILE A 164 -13.00 5.34 5.01
CA ILE A 164 -12.17 4.14 5.06
C ILE A 164 -12.49 3.33 6.31
N LEU A 165 -12.61 3.97 7.47
CA LEU A 165 -12.95 3.30 8.72
C LEU A 165 -14.32 2.62 8.64
N ASP A 166 -15.32 3.34 8.15
CA ASP A 166 -16.67 2.81 7.98
C ASP A 166 -16.70 1.63 7.00
N ALA A 167 -15.85 1.66 5.96
CA ALA A 167 -15.74 0.55 5.01
C ALA A 167 -15.10 -0.69 5.66
N TYR A 168 -14.07 -0.54 6.49
CA TYR A 168 -13.52 -1.66 7.26
C TYR A 168 -14.53 -2.25 8.25
N LEU A 169 -15.30 -1.41 8.95
CA LEU A 169 -16.33 -1.86 9.89
C LEU A 169 -17.48 -2.64 9.23
N GLN A 170 -17.61 -2.57 7.90
CA GLN A 170 -18.59 -3.34 7.13
C GLN A 170 -18.01 -4.62 6.54
N LEU A 171 -16.67 -4.75 6.51
CA LEU A 171 -15.97 -5.95 6.04
C LEU A 171 -15.72 -6.97 7.17
N PHE A 172 -15.67 -6.51 8.42
CA PHE A 172 -15.39 -7.32 9.62
C PHE A 172 -16.52 -7.22 10.65
#